data_AF-A0A0B1SB43-F1
#
_entry.id   AF-A0A0B1SB43-F1
#
_cell.length_a   1.000
_cell.length_b   1.000
_cell.length_c   1.000
_cell.angle_alpha   90.00
_cell.angle_beta   90.00
_cell.angle_gamma   90.00
#
_symmetry.space_group_name_H-M   'P 1'
#
loop_
_entity.id
_entity.type
_entity.pdbx_description
1 polymer ?
#
loop_
_entity_poly.entity_id
_entity_poly.type
_entity_poly.pdbx_seq_one_letter_code
_entity_poly.pdbx_strand_id
1 'polypeptide(L)'
;MHKDPKCRLLASAGKDGNIHIWDTIQGTVVRSLSGHTACVTSIRWGGEGLIYSGSQDRTVKVWRVSDGIICRNLVGHAHWVNTLALNTDYALRTSCFDPKTGCKRPATEEEVAVSPILF
;
A
#
# COMPACT_ATOMS: atom_id res chain seq x y z
N MET A 1 -6.91 14.54 8.10
CA MET A 1 -6.66 13.30 8.86
C MET A 1 -7.18 12.13 8.04
N HIS A 2 -6.30 11.25 7.54
CA HIS A 2 -6.72 10.05 6.81
C HIS A 2 -7.54 9.15 7.76
N LYS A 3 -8.86 9.11 7.55
CA LYS A 3 -9.81 8.31 8.34
C LYS A 3 -9.81 6.82 7.96
N ASP A 4 -8.98 6.41 6.99
CA ASP A 4 -8.91 5.02 6.55
C ASP A 4 -7.99 4.20 7.48
N PRO A 5 -8.51 3.17 8.17
CA PRO A 5 -7.70 2.29 9.02
C PRO A 5 -6.62 1.52 8.22
N LYS A 6 -6.73 1.48 6.88
CA LYS A 6 -5.75 0.88 5.98
C LYS A 6 -4.49 1.73 5.78
N CYS A 7 -4.54 3.04 6.03
CA CYS A 7 -3.37 3.94 5.92
C CYS A 7 -2.68 4.20 7.27
N ARG A 8 -3.02 3.40 8.28
CA ARG A 8 -2.48 3.51 9.63
C ARG A 8 -1.04 2.99 9.74
N LEU A 9 -0.63 2.09 8.85
CA LEU A 9 0.71 1.52 8.88
C LEU A 9 1.60 2.17 7.82
N LEU A 10 2.77 2.60 8.25
CA LEU A 10 3.85 3.07 7.38
C LEU A 10 5.00 2.07 7.45
N ALA A 11 5.59 1.73 6.30
CA ALA A 11 6.83 0.94 6.29
C ALA A 11 7.99 1.82 5.81
N SER A 12 9.11 1.73 6.50
CA SER A 12 10.36 2.38 6.13
C SER A 12 11.47 1.36 6.04
N ALA A 13 12.31 1.46 5.02
CA ALA A 13 13.51 0.67 4.83
C ALA A 13 14.75 1.51 5.14
N GLY A 14 15.75 0.91 5.80
CA GLY A 14 16.97 1.59 6.22
C GLY A 14 18.23 1.05 5.55
N LYS A 15 19.31 1.85 5.67
CA LYS A 15 20.66 1.42 5.26
C LYS A 15 21.25 0.36 6.20
N ASP A 16 20.69 0.26 7.41
CA ASP A 16 21.01 -0.75 8.42
C ASP A 16 20.50 -2.16 8.06
N GLY A 17 19.79 -2.31 6.94
CA GLY A 17 19.25 -3.61 6.50
C GLY A 17 17.94 -3.97 7.19
N ASN A 18 17.43 -3.10 8.06
CA ASN A 18 16.17 -3.31 8.75
C ASN A 18 15.03 -2.58 8.06
N ILE A 19 13.84 -3.09 8.30
CA ILE A 19 12.59 -2.48 7.89
C ILE A 19 11.77 -2.24 9.14
N HIS A 20 11.31 -1.02 9.32
CA HIS A 20 10.44 -0.66 10.44
C HIS A 20 9.03 -0.41 9.95
N ILE A 21 8.06 -0.95 10.68
CA ILE A 21 6.64 -0.71 10.51
C ILE A 21 6.18 0.18 11.66
N TRP A 22 5.59 1.31 11.29
CA TRP A 22 5.17 2.37 12.19
C TRP A 22 3.65 2.47 12.20
N ASP A 23 3.08 2.73 13.37
CA ASP A 23 1.70 3.21 13.47
C ASP A 23 1.72 4.73 13.32
N THR A 24 1.12 5.25 12.25
CA THR A 24 1.10 6.69 11.95
C THR A 24 0.24 7.48 12.92
N ILE A 25 -0.67 6.83 13.66
CA ILE A 25 -1.52 7.48 14.66
C ILE A 25 -0.78 7.59 16.00
N GLN A 26 -0.11 6.52 16.42
CA GLN A 26 0.60 6.49 17.70
C GLN A 26 2.04 7.00 17.59
N GLY A 27 2.60 7.05 16.38
CA GLY A 27 4.00 7.44 16.14
C GLY A 27 5.01 6.42 16.63
N THR A 28 4.58 5.19 16.92
CA THR A 28 5.41 4.14 17.51
C THR A 28 5.82 3.09 16.47
N VAL A 29 6.97 2.47 16.69
CA VAL A 29 7.37 1.28 15.92
C VAL A 29 6.53 0.11 16.40
N VAL A 30 5.66 -0.37 15.52
CA VAL A 30 4.86 -1.58 15.75
C VAL A 30 5.74 -2.81 15.62
N ARG A 31 6.63 -2.80 14.63
CA ARG A 31 7.45 -3.96 14.32
C ARG A 31 8.74 -3.59 13.61
N SER A 32 9.80 -4.32 13.92
CA SER A 32 11.05 -4.31 13.15
C SER A 32 11.22 -5.66 12.45
N LEU A 33 11.51 -5.62 11.16
CA LEU A 33 11.82 -6.77 10.33
C LEU A 33 13.33 -6.72 10.02
N SER A 34 14.07 -7.64 10.62
CA SER A 34 15.50 -7.81 10.40
C SER A 34 15.75 -9.12 9.65
N GLY A 35 16.69 -9.11 8.71
CA GLY A 35 17.05 -10.32 7.96
C GLY A 35 17.71 -10.09 6.61
N HIS A 36 17.72 -8.85 6.10
CA HIS A 36 18.64 -8.49 5.03
C HIS A 36 20.05 -8.33 5.60
N THR A 37 21.05 -8.79 4.85
CA THR A 37 22.46 -8.71 5.25
C THR A 37 23.13 -7.42 4.78
N ALA A 38 22.45 -6.65 3.95
CA ALA A 38 22.89 -5.35 3.45
C ALA A 38 21.71 -4.38 3.41
N CYS A 39 21.97 -3.13 3.01
CA CYS A 39 20.93 -2.09 3.01
C CYS A 39 19.72 -2.47 2.15
N VAL A 40 18.56 -2.05 2.62
CA VAL A 40 17.31 -2.21 1.89
C VAL A 40 17.11 -0.96 1.04
N THR A 41 17.08 -1.15 -0.27
CA THR A 41 17.02 -0.07 -1.27
C THR A 41 15.59 0.23 -1.69
N SER A 42 14.70 -0.75 -1.60
CA SER A 42 13.32 -0.62 -2.07
C SER A 42 12.37 -1.42 -1.20
N ILE A 43 11.18 -0.87 -0.99
CA ILE A 43 10.10 -1.53 -0.26
C ILE A 43 8.76 -1.29 -0.96
N ARG A 44 7.88 -2.30 -0.95
CA ARG A 44 6.55 -2.22 -1.55
C ARG A 44 5.53 -2.96 -0.68
N TRP A 45 4.39 -2.32 -0.44
CA TRP A 45 3.24 -2.94 0.22
C TRP A 45 2.41 -3.73 -0.79
N GLY A 46 2.13 -5.00 -0.51
CA GLY A 46 1.15 -5.81 -1.23
C GLY A 46 -0.27 -5.70 -0.66
N GLY A 47 -1.26 -6.23 -1.39
CA GLY A 47 -2.68 -6.22 -0.98
C GLY A 47 -3.03 -7.15 0.18
N GLU A 48 -2.24 -8.22 0.39
CA GLU A 48 -2.53 -9.30 1.35
C GLU A 48 -1.82 -9.12 2.72
N GLY A 49 -1.45 -7.89 3.08
CA GLY A 49 -0.64 -7.66 4.30
C GLY A 49 0.79 -8.22 4.17
N LEU A 50 1.26 -8.34 2.93
CA LEU A 50 2.63 -8.72 2.59
C LEU A 50 3.44 -7.48 2.26
N ILE A 51 4.72 -7.49 2.63
CA ILE A 51 5.71 -6.49 2.23
C ILE A 51 6.78 -7.17 1.40
N TYR A 52 7.19 -6.51 0.33
CA TYR A 52 8.29 -6.92 -0.52
C TYR A 52 9.44 -5.95 -0.31
N SER A 53 10.63 -6.46 -0.08
CA SER A 53 11.83 -5.65 0.11
C SER A 53 12.96 -6.13 -0.78
N GLY A 54 13.62 -5.17 -1.42
CA GLY A 54 14.79 -5.38 -2.25
C GLY A 54 16.02 -4.82 -1.55
N SER A 55 17.13 -5.54 -1.62
CA SER A 55 18.37 -5.17 -0.94
C SER A 55 19.59 -5.28 -1.84
N GLN A 56 20.66 -4.61 -1.43
CA GLN A 56 22.01 -4.81 -1.99
C GLN A 56 22.56 -6.21 -1.72
N ASP A 57 21.93 -7.01 -0.85
CA ASP A 57 22.27 -8.43 -0.69
C ASP A 57 21.89 -9.30 -1.90
N ARG A 58 21.31 -8.68 -2.94
CA ARG A 58 20.87 -9.29 -4.21
C ARG A 58 19.66 -10.21 -4.04
N THR A 59 18.97 -10.10 -2.91
CA THR A 59 17.76 -10.85 -2.63
C THR A 59 16.55 -9.94 -2.57
N VAL A 60 15.40 -10.51 -2.89
CA VAL A 60 14.10 -9.91 -2.61
C VAL A 60 13.42 -10.76 -1.54
N LYS A 61 13.09 -10.16 -0.40
CA LYS A 61 12.41 -10.87 0.69
C LYS A 61 10.95 -10.48 0.73
N VAL A 62 10.11 -11.48 1.02
CA VAL A 62 8.67 -11.31 1.23
C VAL A 62 8.37 -11.51 2.69
N TRP A 63 7.75 -10.52 3.32
CA TRP A 63 7.46 -10.47 4.74
C TRP A 63 5.96 -10.48 4.97
N ARG A 64 5.51 -11.18 6.02
CA ARG A 64 4.14 -11.06 6.52
C ARG A 64 4.10 -10.02 7.63
N VAL A 65 3.28 -8.99 7.47
CA VAL A 65 3.19 -7.88 8.42
C VAL A 65 2.66 -8.31 9.79
N SER A 66 1.72 -9.25 9.81
CA SER A 66 1.11 -9.75 11.06
C SER A 66 2.14 -10.31 12.03
N ASP A 67 2.98 -11.22 11.53
CA ASP A 67 3.91 -11.99 12.36
C ASP A 67 5.35 -11.47 12.29
N GLY A 68 5.68 -10.67 11.27
CA GLY A 68 7.04 -10.20 11.01
C GLY A 68 7.99 -11.22 10.40
N ILE A 69 7.47 -12.36 9.98
CA ILE A 69 8.30 -13.46 9.48
C ILE A 69 8.59 -13.30 7.99
N ILE A 70 9.75 -13.81 7.58
CA ILE A 70 10.10 -13.97 6.17
C ILE A 70 9.31 -15.16 5.62
N CYS A 71 8.37 -14.89 4.74
CA CYS A 71 7.61 -15.92 4.04
C CYS A 71 8.40 -16.54 2.90
N ARG A 72 9.14 -15.72 2.15
CA ARG A 72 9.93 -16.17 1.00
C ARG A 72 11.20 -15.36 0.85
N ASN A 73 12.23 -16.03 0.38
CA ASN A 73 13.49 -15.44 -0.03
C ASN A 73 13.68 -15.70 -1.52
N LEU A 74 13.61 -14.65 -2.34
CA LEU A 74 13.75 -14.71 -3.78
C LEU A 74 15.20 -14.38 -4.13
N VAL A 75 15.89 -15.39 -4.65
CA VAL A 75 17.29 -15.30 -5.07
C VAL A 75 17.33 -15.49 -6.58
N GLY A 76 18.16 -14.71 -7.27
CA GLY A 76 18.30 -14.80 -8.72
C GLY A 76 18.99 -13.60 -9.36
N HIS A 77 18.99 -12.44 -8.70
CA HIS A 77 19.73 -11.28 -9.19
C HIS A 77 21.25 -11.46 -9.01
N ALA A 78 22.02 -11.21 -10.06
CA ALA A 78 23.48 -11.22 -10.01
C ALA A 78 24.07 -9.99 -9.28
N HIS A 79 23.32 -8.88 -9.27
CA HIS A 79 23.69 -7.59 -8.69
C HIS A 79 22.58 -7.02 -7.80
N TRP A 80 22.83 -5.84 -7.25
CA TRP A 80 21.92 -5.17 -6.31
C TRP A 80 20.54 -4.95 -6.88
N VAL A 81 19.52 -5.18 -6.05
CA VAL A 81 18.15 -4.80 -6.37
C VAL A 81 18.01 -3.33 -6.05
N ASN A 82 17.61 -2.50 -7.00
CA ASN A 82 17.44 -1.05 -6.77
C ASN A 82 15.98 -0.63 -6.60
N THR A 83 15.07 -1.34 -7.26
CA THR A 83 13.66 -0.97 -7.36
C THR A 83 12.80 -2.22 -7.48
N LEU A 84 11.57 -2.13 -6.99
CA LEU A 84 10.56 -3.16 -7.07
C LEU A 84 9.26 -2.58 -7.64
N ALA A 85 8.67 -3.30 -8.58
CA ALA A 85 7.33 -3.03 -9.09
C ALA A 85 6.48 -4.29 -8.90
N LEU A 86 5.25 -4.11 -8.41
CA LEU A 86 4.27 -5.17 -8.33
C LEU A 86 3.33 -5.07 -9.53
N ASN A 87 2.97 -6.22 -10.11
CA ASN A 87 2.06 -6.31 -11.26
C ASN A 87 0.59 -6.00 -10.89
N THR A 88 0.26 -5.88 -9.61
CA THR A 88 -1.07 -5.44 -9.20
C THR A 88 -1.29 -4.01 -9.64
N ASP A 89 -2.21 -3.85 -10.57
CA ASP A 89 -2.82 -2.59 -10.97
C ASP A 89 -3.31 -1.88 -9.69
N TYR A 90 -2.54 -0.90 -9.22
CA TYR A 90 -3.01 0.04 -8.20
C TYR A 90 -3.92 1.03 -8.93
N ALA A 91 -5.06 0.52 -9.40
CA ALA A 91 -6.15 1.32 -9.92
C ALA A 91 -6.36 2.46 -8.92
N LEU A 92 -6.08 3.65 -9.43
CA LEU A 92 -5.99 4.88 -8.69
C LEU A 92 -7.15 4.98 -7.69
N ARG A 93 -6.83 5.05 -6.40
CA ARG A 93 -7.71 5.62 -5.37
C ARG A 93 -7.79 7.13 -5.51
N THR A 94 -8.01 7.62 -6.72
CA THR A 94 -8.38 9.01 -6.99
C THR A 94 -9.60 8.97 -7.88
N SER A 95 -10.77 9.15 -7.25
CA SER A 95 -12.14 9.18 -7.78
C SER A 95 -12.76 7.87 -8.29
N CYS A 96 -14.08 7.82 -8.17
CA CYS A 96 -14.97 6.67 -8.24
C CYS A 96 -14.90 5.91 -9.58
N PHE A 97 -14.34 4.70 -9.57
CA PHE A 97 -14.53 3.79 -10.69
C PHE A 97 -14.76 2.36 -10.18
N ASP A 98 -16.01 1.92 -10.24
CA ASP A 98 -16.39 0.53 -10.07
C ASP A 98 -16.45 -0.12 -11.46
N PRO A 99 -15.60 -1.11 -11.77
CA PRO A 99 -15.55 -1.72 -13.10
C PRO A 99 -16.79 -2.55 -13.44
N LYS A 100 -17.71 -2.81 -12.48
CA LYS A 100 -18.99 -3.50 -12.75
C LYS A 100 -20.15 -2.54 -12.94
N THR A 101 -20.09 -1.36 -12.33
CA THR A 101 -21.12 -0.34 -12.48
C THR A 101 -20.49 0.87 -13.15
N GLY A 102 -20.57 0.92 -14.48
CA GLY A 102 -20.20 2.11 -15.25
C GLY A 102 -20.78 3.35 -14.58
N CYS A 103 -19.91 4.31 -14.27
CA CYS A 103 -20.19 5.47 -13.44
C CYS A 103 -21.50 6.16 -13.85
N LYS A 104 -22.59 5.94 -13.10
CA LYS A 104 -23.79 6.76 -13.24
C LYS A 104 -23.53 8.08 -12.53
N ARG A 105 -23.36 9.13 -13.33
CA ARG A 105 -23.35 10.53 -12.87
C ARG A 105 -24.58 10.72 -11.96
N PRO A 106 -24.45 11.27 -10.75
CA PRO A 106 -25.62 11.59 -9.94
C PRO A 106 -26.47 12.60 -10.71
N ALA A 107 -27.73 12.27 -10.94
CA ALA A 107 -28.70 13.18 -11.49
C ALA A 107 -28.79 14.39 -10.55
N THR A 108 -28.71 15.59 -11.11
CA THR A 108 -29.10 16.82 -10.42
C THR A 108 -30.59 16.73 -10.10
N GLU A 109 -30.94 16.33 -8.88
CA GLU A 109 -32.27 16.53 -8.32
C GLU A 109 -32.29 17.90 -7.62
N GLU A 110 -32.75 18.92 -8.33
CA GLU A 110 -33.61 19.94 -7.73
C GLU A 110 -34.86 20.05 -8.62
N GLU A 111 -35.79 19.12 -8.38
CA GLU A 111 -37.19 19.29 -8.74
C GLU A 111 -37.86 20.08 -7.59
N VAL A 112 -38.03 21.39 -7.79
CA VAL A 112 -38.96 22.18 -6.98
C VAL A 112 -40.35 22.04 -7.61
N ALA A 113 -41.15 21.09 -7.11
CA ALA A 113 -42.62 21.18 -7.19
C ALA A 113 -43.06 22.35 -6.27
N VAL A 114 -44.09 23.17 -6.49
CA VAL A 114 -45.49 22.99 -6.93
C VAL A 114 -45.98 24.44 -7.26
N SER A 115 -46.84 24.82 -8.20
CA SER A 115 -48.27 24.48 -8.44
C SER A 115 -48.80 25.35 -9.60
N PRO A 116 -49.87 24.94 -10.32
CA PRO A 116 -50.51 25.75 -11.37
C PRO A 116 -51.53 26.74 -10.78
N ILE A 117 -51.54 27.98 -11.26
CA ILE A 117 -52.64 28.93 -11.02
C ILE A 117 -53.44 29.04 -12.33
N LEU A 118 -54.66 28.51 -12.29
CA LEU A 118 -55.75 28.87 -13.19
C LEU A 118 -56.32 30.22 -12.75
N PHE A 119 -56.35 31.20 -13.65
CA PHE A 119 -57.47 32.10 -13.92
C PHE A 119 -57.32 32.69 -15.33
#